data_AF-A0A653P385-F1
#
_entry.id   AF-A0A653P385-F1
#
_cell.length_a   1.000
_cell.length_b   1.000
_cell.length_c   1.000
_cell.angle_alpha   90.00
_cell.angle_beta   90.00
_cell.angle_gamma   90.00
#
_symmetry.space_group_name_H-M   'P 1'
#
loop_
_entity.id
_entity.type
_entity.pdbx_description
1 polymer ?
#
loop_
_entity_poly.entity_id
_entity_poly.type
_entity_poly.pdbx_seq_one_letter_code
_entity_poly.pdbx_strand_id
1 'polypeptide(L)'
;MEATQLTVVERAAVALSAPEHEKKLRELVTQSASIVEIKNADARTQCHFAYMVLKTARVEIEKAGKAAREDATAFSKAVIEEQKRLVTITEAEEARLQSLRDAWDAEREAEKRAAREAEERRIASIKARIEAFMLDAMAAANKSSAEIAEHVERVDQMVISIDEFGEFTGEAQAKQYQTIKWLRERHADALAKEAEQASIEAERAELARLRAEQEERERQAAAERAEAERKARAEREAEEARLRAERAAAEAKLRAEREAHEAEMQAQRDEIARQQAELAAERRRQEEEASAKRRAEEEAARKEADRIRAEKDAKIAEQKRREHEQFVENGPSADDIVDVLAAHYDVERKHVFRWLLNLTTETSPA
;
A
#
# COMPACT_ATOMS: atom_id res chain seq x y z
N MET A 1 132.73 41.29 13.64
CA MET A 1 132.62 41.38 15.11
C MET A 1 131.19 41.71 15.42
N GLU A 2 130.42 40.74 15.90
CA GLU A 2 129.04 40.98 16.33
C GLU A 2 129.07 41.89 17.56
N ALA A 3 128.46 43.07 17.45
CA ALA A 3 128.25 43.93 18.60
C ALA A 3 127.15 43.28 19.46
N THR A 4 127.52 42.80 20.65
CA THR A 4 126.56 42.26 21.62
C THR A 4 125.50 43.31 21.90
N GLN A 5 124.28 43.08 21.43
CA GLN A 5 123.16 44.01 21.65
C GLN A 5 122.75 43.94 23.13
N LEU A 6 122.66 45.10 23.77
CA LEU A 6 122.12 45.20 25.13
C LEU A 6 120.66 44.72 25.15
N THR A 7 120.33 43.88 26.12
CA THR A 7 118.96 43.50 26.42
C THR A 7 118.13 44.71 26.84
N VAL A 8 116.80 44.61 26.79
CA VAL A 8 115.89 45.70 27.21
C VAL A 8 116.11 46.13 28.67
N VAL A 9 116.50 45.19 29.54
CA VAL A 9 116.81 45.45 30.94
C VAL A 9 118.12 46.22 31.08
N GLU A 10 119.15 45.82 30.33
CA GLU A 10 120.45 46.51 30.34
C GLU A 10 120.34 47.93 29.75
N ARG A 11 119.54 48.11 28.68
CA ARG A 11 119.23 49.43 28.13
C ARG A 11 118.52 50.33 29.15
N ALA A 12 117.59 49.78 29.93
CA ALA A 12 116.90 50.53 30.97
C ALA A 12 117.86 50.94 32.10
N ALA A 13 118.77 50.04 32.51
CA ALA A 13 119.78 50.33 33.51
C ALA A 13 120.74 51.45 33.06
N VAL A 14 121.17 51.43 31.79
CA VAL A 14 122.01 52.48 31.19
C VAL A 14 121.25 53.81 31.09
N ALA A 15 119.99 53.80 30.63
CA ALA A 15 119.18 55.02 30.49
C ALA A 15 118.90 55.72 31.83
N LEU A 16 118.89 54.97 32.92
CA LEU A 16 118.74 55.50 34.28
C LEU A 16 120.06 55.77 35.00
N SER A 17 121.20 55.49 34.36
CA SER A 17 122.53 55.49 35.01
C SER A 17 122.48 54.78 36.37
N ALA A 18 121.84 53.60 36.37
CA ALA A 18 121.42 52.91 37.58
C ALA A 18 122.60 52.59 38.53
N PRO A 19 123.76 52.10 38.05
CA PRO A 19 124.91 51.84 38.92
C PRO A 19 125.45 53.11 39.61
N GLU A 20 125.55 54.23 38.88
CA GLU A 20 126.05 55.49 39.40
C GLU A 20 125.06 56.12 40.40
N HIS A 21 123.78 56.12 40.05
CA HIS A 21 122.72 56.59 40.94
C HIS A 21 122.62 55.72 42.19
N GLU A 22 122.70 54.39 42.08
CA GLU A 22 122.67 53.50 43.24
C GLU A 22 123.80 53.82 44.22
N LYS A 23 125.04 53.96 43.72
CA LYS A 23 126.18 54.34 44.56
C LYS A 23 125.96 55.68 45.25
N LYS A 24 125.58 56.73 44.50
CA LYS A 24 125.34 58.09 45.03
C LYS A 24 124.20 58.11 46.05
N LEU A 25 123.11 57.40 45.79
CA LEU A 25 121.97 57.31 46.71
C LEU A 25 122.37 56.62 48.02
N ARG A 26 123.15 55.53 47.96
CA ARG A 26 123.67 54.86 49.16
C ARG A 26 124.54 55.80 50.00
N GLU A 27 125.42 56.57 49.37
CA GLU A 27 126.24 57.59 50.04
C GLU A 27 125.40 58.68 50.70
N LEU A 28 124.41 59.23 49.99
CA LEU A 28 123.48 60.25 50.53
C LEU A 28 122.71 59.71 51.74
N VAL A 29 122.26 58.46 51.69
CA VAL A 29 121.58 57.80 52.81
C VAL A 29 122.54 57.67 54.00
N THR A 30 123.78 57.21 53.79
CA THR A 30 124.79 57.11 54.85
C THR A 30 125.11 58.46 55.48
N GLN A 31 125.21 59.54 54.69
CA GLN A 31 125.46 60.90 55.20
C GLN A 31 124.33 61.39 56.11
N SER A 32 123.09 60.96 55.85
CA SER A 32 121.93 61.32 56.69
C SER A 32 121.71 60.40 57.89
N ALA A 33 122.41 59.26 57.98
CA ALA A 33 122.14 58.20 58.97
C ALA A 33 122.44 58.60 60.43
N SER A 34 123.33 59.57 60.64
CA SER A 34 123.66 60.08 61.99
C SER A 34 122.60 61.02 62.56
N ILE A 35 121.66 61.49 61.73
CA ILE A 35 120.56 62.38 62.13
C ILE A 35 119.43 61.52 62.74
N VAL A 36 119.57 61.18 64.02
CA VAL A 36 118.59 60.34 64.74
C VAL A 36 117.55 61.13 65.54
N GLU A 37 117.83 62.40 65.87
CA GLU A 37 116.94 63.27 66.63
C GLU A 37 117.25 64.76 66.36
N ILE A 38 116.28 65.65 66.56
CA ILE A 38 116.44 67.11 66.38
C ILE A 38 116.45 67.78 67.76
N LYS A 39 117.65 68.15 68.25
CA LYS A 39 117.84 68.75 69.58
C LYS A 39 117.93 70.29 69.56
N ASN A 40 118.16 70.91 68.41
CA ASN A 40 118.29 72.36 68.26
C ASN A 40 117.96 72.82 66.82
N ALA A 41 117.98 74.15 66.59
CA ALA A 41 117.65 74.75 65.29
C ALA A 41 118.61 74.33 64.16
N ASP A 42 119.89 74.13 64.45
CA ASP A 42 120.89 73.70 63.47
C ASP A 42 120.63 72.26 63.03
N ALA A 43 120.30 71.36 63.95
CA ALA A 43 119.93 69.97 63.65
C ALA A 43 118.67 69.89 62.77
N ARG A 44 117.68 70.79 62.97
CA ARG A 44 116.49 70.87 62.10
C ARG A 44 116.86 71.29 60.69
N THR A 45 117.78 72.24 60.56
CA THR A 45 118.26 72.73 59.25
C THR A 45 119.05 71.65 58.52
N GLN A 46 119.93 70.93 59.21
CA GLN A 46 120.66 69.79 58.66
C GLN A 46 119.73 68.66 58.20
N CYS A 47 118.73 68.30 59.01
CA CYS A 47 117.70 67.32 58.64
C CYS A 47 116.92 67.74 57.40
N HIS A 48 116.47 69.00 57.35
CA HIS A 48 115.76 69.53 56.20
C HIS A 48 116.62 69.52 54.92
N PHE A 49 117.89 69.91 55.03
CA PHE A 49 118.83 69.87 53.91
C PHE A 49 119.02 68.44 53.39
N ALA A 50 119.30 67.47 54.27
CA ALA A 50 119.45 66.07 53.90
C ALA A 50 118.18 65.51 53.24
N TYR A 51 117.00 65.81 53.79
CA TYR A 51 115.72 65.46 53.19
C TYR A 51 115.56 66.04 51.79
N MET A 52 115.87 67.33 51.59
CA MET A 52 115.73 67.99 50.31
C MET A 52 116.69 67.43 49.26
N VAL A 53 117.91 67.07 49.65
CA VAL A 53 118.88 66.41 48.76
C VAL A 53 118.36 65.03 48.31
N LEU A 54 117.89 64.19 49.24
CA LEU A 54 117.31 62.87 48.91
C LEU A 54 116.05 62.99 48.05
N LYS A 55 115.15 63.92 48.40
CA LYS A 55 113.93 64.19 47.62
C LYS A 55 114.26 64.65 46.20
N THR A 56 115.25 65.51 46.04
CA THR A 56 115.70 66.01 44.73
C THR A 56 116.24 64.85 43.90
N ALA A 57 117.11 64.02 44.47
CA ALA A 57 117.65 62.84 43.78
C ALA A 57 116.54 61.86 43.32
N ARG A 58 115.51 61.60 44.15
CA ARG A 58 114.35 60.80 43.75
C ARG A 58 113.60 61.41 42.56
N VAL A 59 113.31 62.71 42.62
CA VAL A 59 112.57 63.41 41.55
C VAL A 59 113.37 63.43 40.26
N GLU A 60 114.69 63.58 40.32
CA GLU A 60 115.57 63.52 39.15
C GLU A 60 115.53 62.13 38.48
N ILE A 61 115.58 61.05 39.26
CA ILE A 61 115.47 59.68 38.73
C ILE A 61 114.08 59.43 38.13
N GLU A 62 113.00 59.88 38.78
CA GLU A 62 111.65 59.78 38.23
C GLU A 62 111.50 60.52 36.90
N LYS A 63 112.10 61.72 36.80
CA LYS A 63 112.16 62.50 35.56
C LYS A 63 112.99 61.77 34.50
N ALA A 64 114.15 61.23 34.86
CA ALA A 64 114.99 60.46 33.94
C ALA A 64 114.26 59.21 33.43
N GLY A 65 113.55 58.49 34.30
CA GLY A 65 112.75 57.33 33.91
C GLY A 65 111.54 57.69 33.04
N LYS A 66 110.97 58.89 33.21
CA LYS A 66 109.93 59.40 32.30
C LYS A 66 110.53 59.75 30.94
N ALA A 67 111.64 60.48 30.91
CA ALA A 67 112.33 60.85 29.68
C ALA A 67 112.79 59.61 28.89
N ALA A 68 113.36 58.62 29.57
CA ALA A 68 113.85 57.37 28.97
C ALA A 68 112.76 56.56 28.25
N ARG A 69 111.51 56.63 28.69
CA ARG A 69 110.38 55.90 28.07
C ARG A 69 109.51 56.75 27.15
N GLU A 70 109.76 58.06 27.08
CA GLU A 70 108.93 58.99 26.33
C GLU A 70 108.98 58.71 24.83
N ASP A 71 110.18 58.57 24.28
CA ASP A 71 110.39 58.22 22.86
C ASP A 71 109.79 56.86 22.50
N ALA A 72 110.03 55.82 23.31
CA ALA A 72 109.45 54.49 23.09
C ALA A 72 107.91 54.50 23.13
N THR A 73 107.32 55.32 24.00
CA THR A 73 105.86 55.50 24.06
C THR A 73 105.34 56.25 22.83
N ALA A 74 106.05 57.29 22.39
CA ALA A 74 105.71 58.04 21.19
C ALA A 74 105.81 57.17 19.93
N PHE A 75 106.87 56.37 19.82
CA PHE A 75 107.07 55.40 18.74
C PHE A 75 105.94 54.36 18.69
N SER A 76 105.59 53.75 19.82
CA SER A 76 104.49 52.78 19.89
C SER A 76 103.16 53.37 19.39
N LYS A 77 102.83 54.60 19.80
CA LYS A 77 101.65 55.32 19.30
C LYS A 77 101.74 55.59 17.79
N ALA A 78 102.89 56.03 17.30
CA ALA A 78 103.10 56.29 15.87
C ALA A 78 102.95 55.02 15.02
N VAL A 79 103.45 53.88 15.50
CA VAL A 79 103.29 52.57 14.84
C VAL A 79 101.81 52.17 14.77
N ILE A 80 101.04 52.36 15.85
CA ILE A 80 99.60 52.06 15.86
C ILE A 80 98.85 52.94 14.87
N GLU A 81 99.15 54.24 14.82
CA GLU A 81 98.50 55.15 13.86
C GLU A 81 98.88 54.83 12.41
N GLU A 82 100.15 54.50 12.14
CA GLU A 82 100.57 54.07 10.80
C GLU A 82 99.93 52.73 10.42
N GLN A 83 99.82 51.77 11.34
CA GLN A 83 99.09 50.52 11.13
C GLN A 83 97.65 50.80 10.73
N LYS A 84 96.93 51.66 11.47
CA LYS A 84 95.55 52.04 11.14
C LYS A 84 95.47 52.64 9.75
N ARG A 85 96.38 53.57 9.41
CA ARG A 85 96.44 54.18 8.08
C ARG A 85 96.58 53.13 6.99
N LEU A 86 97.51 52.18 7.16
CA LEU A 86 97.78 51.11 6.20
C LEU A 86 96.59 50.15 6.05
N VAL A 87 95.95 49.78 7.16
CA VAL A 87 94.78 48.91 7.17
C VAL A 87 93.59 49.58 6.47
N THR A 88 93.33 50.86 6.73
CA THR A 88 92.25 51.61 6.07
C THR A 88 92.41 51.70 4.55
N ILE A 89 93.63 51.60 4.02
CA ILE A 89 93.85 51.57 2.55
C ILE A 89 93.16 50.36 1.92
N THR A 90 93.18 49.19 2.58
CA THR A 90 92.61 47.95 2.00
C THR A 90 91.21 47.65 2.48
N GLU A 91 90.84 48.01 3.72
CA GLU A 91 89.53 47.66 4.31
C GLU A 91 88.33 48.07 3.44
N ALA A 92 88.32 49.31 2.93
CA ALA A 92 87.21 49.80 2.12
C ALA A 92 87.10 49.05 0.78
N GLU A 93 88.26 48.68 0.20
CA GLU A 93 88.31 47.95 -1.06
C GLU A 93 87.97 46.47 -0.85
N GLU A 94 88.41 45.85 0.24
CA GLU A 94 88.02 44.49 0.65
C GLU A 94 86.50 44.38 0.80
N ALA A 95 85.88 45.33 1.51
CA ALA A 95 84.42 45.36 1.69
C ALA A 95 83.68 45.54 0.34
N ARG A 96 84.20 46.39 -0.55
CA ARG A 96 83.64 46.59 -1.90
C ARG A 96 83.75 45.31 -2.73
N LEU A 97 84.91 44.67 -2.75
CA LEU A 97 85.18 43.45 -3.51
C LEU A 97 84.36 42.26 -2.98
N GLN A 98 84.26 42.11 -1.65
CA GLN A 98 83.40 41.12 -1.02
C GLN A 98 81.94 41.31 -1.45
N SER A 99 81.43 42.54 -1.37
CA SER A 99 80.04 42.85 -1.75
C SER A 99 79.78 42.52 -3.23
N LEU A 100 80.73 42.82 -4.12
CA LEU A 100 80.61 42.49 -5.55
C LEU A 100 80.60 40.98 -5.80
N ARG A 101 81.49 40.23 -5.14
CA ARG A 101 81.53 38.77 -5.24
C ARG A 101 80.22 38.15 -4.77
N ASP A 102 79.78 38.53 -3.57
CA ASP A 102 78.60 37.94 -2.94
C ASP A 102 77.33 38.26 -3.74
N ALA A 103 77.23 39.46 -4.34
CA ALA A 103 76.13 39.80 -5.24
C ALA A 103 76.13 38.95 -6.53
N TRP A 104 77.29 38.78 -7.17
CA TRP A 104 77.44 37.95 -8.35
C TRP A 104 77.06 36.48 -8.08
N ASP A 105 77.57 35.92 -6.98
CA ASP A 105 77.28 34.54 -6.59
C ASP A 105 75.78 34.37 -6.28
N ALA A 106 75.15 35.34 -5.60
CA ALA A 106 73.73 35.34 -5.33
C ALA A 106 72.86 35.37 -6.60
N GLU A 107 73.23 36.18 -7.60
CA GLU A 107 72.53 36.24 -8.89
C GLU A 107 72.65 34.91 -9.65
N ARG A 108 73.85 34.31 -9.71
CA ARG A 108 74.06 33.00 -10.37
C ARG A 108 73.28 31.89 -9.68
N GLU A 109 73.23 31.87 -8.35
CA GLU A 109 72.43 30.89 -7.62
C GLU A 109 70.92 31.13 -7.77
N ALA A 110 70.47 32.38 -7.87
CA ALA A 110 69.08 32.70 -8.18
C ALA A 110 68.69 32.24 -9.58
N GLU A 111 69.54 32.45 -10.59
CA GLU A 111 69.34 31.96 -11.96
C GLU A 111 69.26 30.44 -12.00
N LYS A 112 70.18 29.73 -11.33
CA LYS A 112 70.16 28.27 -11.24
C LYS A 112 68.89 27.76 -10.55
N ARG A 113 68.45 28.41 -9.46
CA ARG A 113 67.18 28.06 -8.79
C ARG A 113 65.99 28.28 -9.71
N ALA A 114 65.91 29.44 -10.36
CA ALA A 114 64.83 29.76 -11.29
C ALA A 114 64.77 28.78 -12.46
N ALA A 115 65.92 28.39 -13.01
CA ALA A 115 66.00 27.39 -14.09
C ALA A 115 65.51 26.00 -13.62
N ARG A 116 65.91 25.57 -12.41
CA ARG A 116 65.40 24.31 -11.82
C ARG A 116 63.90 24.37 -11.57
N GLU A 117 63.39 25.44 -10.97
CA GLU A 117 61.95 25.60 -10.72
C GLU A 117 61.15 25.67 -12.03
N ALA A 118 61.66 26.34 -13.06
CA ALA A 118 61.02 26.40 -14.37
C ALA A 118 60.95 24.99 -15.00
N GLU A 119 62.02 24.21 -14.89
CA GLU A 119 62.06 22.84 -15.39
C GLU A 119 61.15 21.89 -14.59
N GLU A 120 61.15 21.98 -13.26
CA GLU A 120 60.22 21.22 -12.41
C GLU A 120 58.76 21.56 -12.74
N ARG A 121 58.44 22.84 -12.97
CA ARG A 121 57.11 23.26 -13.41
C ARG A 121 56.77 22.73 -14.80
N ARG A 122 57.71 22.73 -15.74
CA ARG A 122 57.50 22.14 -17.08
C ARG A 122 57.15 20.66 -16.95
N ILE A 123 57.98 19.89 -16.22
CA ILE A 123 57.77 18.46 -16.01
C ILE A 123 56.43 18.20 -15.31
N ALA A 124 56.12 18.94 -14.25
CA ALA A 124 54.86 18.80 -13.52
C ALA A 124 53.64 19.09 -14.42
N SER A 125 53.71 20.13 -15.25
CA SER A 125 52.65 20.47 -16.20
C SER A 125 52.45 19.37 -17.24
N ILE A 126 53.52 18.78 -17.78
CA ILE A 126 53.42 17.68 -18.76
C ILE A 126 52.78 16.45 -18.09
N LYS A 127 53.24 16.06 -16.90
CA LYS A 127 52.67 14.93 -16.16
C LYS A 127 51.19 15.12 -15.80
N ALA A 128 50.80 16.33 -15.40
CA ALA A 128 49.40 16.65 -15.14
C ALA A 128 48.52 16.49 -16.39
N ARG A 129 49.01 16.89 -17.57
CA ARG A 129 48.31 16.66 -18.84
C ARG A 129 48.16 15.17 -19.18
N ILE A 130 49.18 14.36 -18.91
CA ILE A 130 49.11 12.91 -19.11
C ILE A 130 48.05 12.28 -18.19
N GLU A 131 48.03 12.65 -16.91
CA GLU A 131 47.03 12.13 -15.96
C GLU A 131 45.61 12.59 -16.29
N ALA A 132 45.44 13.77 -16.89
CA ALA A 132 44.13 14.31 -17.27
C ALA A 132 43.36 13.38 -18.23
N PHE A 133 44.04 12.60 -19.09
CA PHE A 133 43.39 11.63 -19.97
C PHE A 133 42.48 10.67 -19.20
N MET A 134 42.98 10.14 -18.08
CA MET A 134 42.22 9.20 -17.28
C MET A 134 41.14 9.89 -16.44
N LEU A 135 41.42 11.09 -15.93
CA LEU A 135 40.45 11.86 -15.16
C LEU A 135 39.22 12.22 -16.01
N ASP A 136 39.43 12.68 -17.24
CA ASP A 136 38.36 13.00 -18.18
C ASP A 136 37.57 11.75 -18.60
N ALA A 137 38.26 10.63 -18.80
CA ALA A 137 37.61 9.35 -19.07
C ALA A 137 36.75 8.87 -17.89
N MET A 138 37.21 9.08 -16.65
CA MET A 138 36.42 8.78 -15.45
C MET A 138 35.11 9.54 -15.38
N ALA A 139 35.09 10.81 -15.79
CA ALA A 139 33.86 11.59 -15.87
C ALA A 139 32.90 11.08 -16.96
N ALA A 140 33.43 10.51 -18.05
CA ALA A 140 32.63 9.98 -19.16
C ALA A 140 31.97 8.63 -18.84
N ALA A 141 32.57 7.83 -17.95
CA ALA A 141 32.23 6.42 -17.79
C ALA A 141 30.81 6.08 -17.33
N ASN A 142 30.08 7.04 -16.74
CA ASN A 142 28.72 6.83 -16.25
C ASN A 142 27.65 7.38 -17.20
N LYS A 143 28.03 7.76 -18.41
CA LYS A 143 27.16 8.32 -19.45
C LYS A 143 26.58 7.22 -20.35
N SER A 144 25.77 7.61 -21.34
CA SER A 144 25.26 6.69 -22.35
C SER A 144 26.38 6.07 -23.19
N SER A 145 26.10 4.93 -23.84
CA SER A 145 27.05 4.27 -24.75
C SER A 145 27.52 5.22 -25.86
N ALA A 146 26.60 5.98 -26.45
CA ALA A 146 26.91 6.98 -27.48
C ALA A 146 27.91 8.05 -26.99
N GLU A 147 27.70 8.59 -25.79
CA GLU A 147 28.61 9.59 -25.22
C GLU A 147 29.97 9.00 -24.84
N ILE A 148 30.01 7.74 -24.36
CA ILE A 148 31.27 7.04 -24.09
C ILE A 148 32.03 6.81 -25.40
N ALA A 149 31.35 6.43 -26.49
CA ALA A 149 31.96 6.25 -27.81
C ALA A 149 32.54 7.55 -28.35
N GLU A 150 31.81 8.67 -28.21
CA GLU A 150 32.32 10.00 -28.59
C GLU A 150 33.56 10.38 -27.77
N HIS A 151 33.60 10.04 -26.48
CA HIS A 151 34.77 10.24 -25.64
C HIS A 151 35.96 9.38 -26.07
N VAL A 152 35.73 8.11 -26.44
CA VAL A 152 36.79 7.23 -26.99
C VAL A 152 37.41 7.88 -28.22
N GLU A 153 36.58 8.31 -29.17
CA GLU A 153 37.03 8.93 -30.41
C GLU A 153 37.84 10.21 -30.13
N ARG A 154 37.36 11.06 -29.23
CA ARG A 154 38.06 12.28 -28.86
C ARG A 154 39.45 12.01 -28.29
N VAL A 155 39.57 11.01 -27.40
CA VAL A 155 40.87 10.63 -26.82
C VAL A 155 41.78 10.01 -27.87
N ASP A 156 41.25 9.20 -28.80
CA ASP A 156 42.00 8.60 -29.91
C ASP A 156 42.54 9.66 -30.90
N GLN A 157 41.75 10.70 -31.17
CA GLN A 157 42.13 11.82 -32.02
C GLN A 157 43.14 12.81 -31.39
N MET A 158 43.41 12.72 -30.08
CA MET A 158 44.42 13.57 -29.46
C MET A 158 45.81 13.23 -30.01
N VAL A 159 46.40 14.19 -30.71
CA VAL A 159 47.76 14.06 -31.24
C VAL A 159 48.77 14.20 -30.12
N ILE A 160 49.54 13.14 -29.85
CA ILE A 160 50.62 13.15 -28.88
C ILE A 160 51.94 13.36 -29.63
N SER A 161 52.46 14.58 -29.57
CA SER A 161 53.68 14.98 -30.27
C SER A 161 54.87 15.16 -29.34
N ILE A 162 56.08 15.03 -29.91
CA ILE A 162 57.33 15.28 -29.20
C ILE A 162 57.42 16.75 -28.77
N ASP A 163 56.89 17.68 -29.56
CA ASP A 163 56.93 19.11 -29.24
C ASP A 163 56.11 19.45 -27.98
N GLU A 164 55.01 18.73 -27.72
CA GLU A 164 54.15 18.99 -26.58
C GLU A 164 54.54 18.25 -25.30
N PHE A 165 55.03 17.01 -25.43
CA PHE A 165 55.31 16.13 -24.29
C PHE A 165 56.80 15.85 -24.08
N GLY A 166 57.67 16.25 -25.02
CA GLY A 166 59.12 16.08 -24.93
C GLY A 166 59.52 14.64 -24.66
N GLU A 167 60.28 14.45 -23.60
CA GLU A 167 60.75 13.15 -23.13
C GLU A 167 59.62 12.22 -22.62
N PHE A 168 58.45 12.77 -22.31
CA PHE A 168 57.29 12.01 -21.81
C PHE A 168 56.32 11.57 -22.91
N THR A 169 56.66 11.78 -24.18
CA THR A 169 55.81 11.40 -25.32
C THR A 169 55.40 9.92 -25.28
N GLY A 170 56.34 9.02 -24.97
CA GLY A 170 56.04 7.58 -24.85
C GLY A 170 55.12 7.25 -23.68
N GLU A 171 55.27 7.94 -22.54
CA GLU A 171 54.40 7.79 -21.38
C GLU A 171 52.97 8.28 -21.69
N ALA A 172 52.85 9.41 -22.38
CA ALA A 172 51.58 9.96 -22.83
C ALA A 172 50.85 9.00 -23.79
N GLN A 173 51.56 8.44 -24.79
CA GLN A 173 51.00 7.44 -25.72
C GLN A 173 50.51 6.18 -24.99
N ALA A 174 51.31 5.68 -24.05
CA ALA A 174 50.93 4.52 -23.25
C ALA A 174 49.66 4.82 -22.42
N LYS A 175 49.58 6.01 -21.81
CA LYS A 175 48.41 6.44 -21.03
C LYS A 175 47.18 6.57 -21.90
N GLN A 176 47.27 7.21 -23.07
CA GLN A 176 46.18 7.32 -24.05
C GLN A 176 45.64 5.94 -24.43
N TYR A 177 46.52 5.01 -24.79
CA TYR A 177 46.13 3.64 -25.12
C TYR A 177 45.40 2.94 -23.95
N GLN A 178 45.93 3.06 -22.73
CA GLN A 178 45.28 2.50 -21.54
C GLN A 178 43.91 3.12 -21.27
N THR A 179 43.79 4.43 -21.41
CA THR A 179 42.54 5.18 -21.26
C THR A 179 41.49 4.75 -22.29
N ILE A 180 41.88 4.61 -23.56
CA ILE A 180 40.99 4.14 -24.63
C ILE A 180 40.53 2.71 -24.37
N LYS A 181 41.45 1.82 -24.00
CA LYS A 181 41.11 0.43 -23.65
C LYS A 181 40.06 0.39 -22.54
N TRP A 182 40.28 1.14 -21.47
CA TRP A 182 39.38 1.20 -20.34
C TRP A 182 38.00 1.80 -20.70
N LEU A 183 37.96 2.85 -21.54
CA LEU A 183 36.70 3.41 -22.02
C LEU A 183 35.93 2.41 -22.91
N ARG A 184 36.63 1.65 -23.75
CA ARG A 184 36.01 0.62 -24.61
C ARG A 184 35.36 -0.50 -23.81
N GLU A 185 35.98 -0.92 -22.70
CA GLU A 185 35.37 -1.89 -21.76
C GLU A 185 34.03 -1.35 -21.21
N ARG A 186 33.99 -0.09 -20.79
CA ARG A 186 32.76 0.52 -20.25
C ARG A 186 31.72 0.87 -21.30
N HIS A 187 32.15 1.17 -22.52
CA HIS A 187 31.27 1.30 -23.67
C HIS A 187 30.53 -0.02 -23.93
N ALA A 188 31.23 -1.16 -23.87
CA ALA A 188 30.61 -2.47 -24.02
C ALA A 188 29.59 -2.75 -22.90
N ASP A 189 29.93 -2.42 -21.65
CA ASP A 189 29.00 -2.55 -20.52
C ASP A 189 27.76 -1.65 -20.69
N ALA A 190 27.92 -0.42 -21.17
CA ALA A 190 26.82 0.50 -21.43
C ALA A 190 25.91 -0.01 -22.56
N LEU A 191 26.48 -0.49 -23.66
CA LEU A 191 25.72 -1.11 -24.75
C LEU A 191 24.91 -2.32 -24.28
N ALA A 192 25.50 -3.18 -23.45
CA ALA A 192 24.80 -4.34 -22.91
C ALA A 192 23.59 -3.93 -22.05
N LYS A 193 23.75 -2.93 -21.19
CA LYS A 193 22.66 -2.39 -20.35
C LYS A 193 21.56 -1.75 -21.18
N GLU A 194 21.93 -0.95 -22.18
CA GLU A 194 20.96 -0.29 -23.06
C GLU A 194 20.18 -1.30 -23.91
N ALA A 195 20.85 -2.35 -24.42
CA ALA A 195 20.20 -3.43 -25.15
C ALA A 195 19.23 -4.23 -24.26
N GLU A 196 19.62 -4.54 -23.02
CA GLU A 196 18.73 -5.18 -22.04
C GLU A 196 17.52 -4.31 -21.74
N GLN A 197 17.74 -3.01 -21.50
CA GLN A 197 16.66 -2.06 -21.24
C GLN A 197 15.69 -1.95 -22.43
N ALA A 198 16.20 -1.91 -23.66
CA ALA A 198 15.38 -1.92 -24.88
C ALA A 198 14.57 -3.21 -25.03
N SER A 199 15.15 -4.37 -24.69
CA SER A 199 14.44 -5.65 -24.69
C SER A 199 13.31 -5.68 -23.66
N ILE A 200 13.56 -5.19 -22.45
CA ILE A 200 12.56 -5.08 -21.38
C ILE A 200 11.42 -4.15 -21.80
N GLU A 201 11.73 -3.02 -22.43
CA GLU A 201 10.72 -2.08 -22.92
C GLU A 201 9.88 -2.68 -24.05
N ALA A 202 10.50 -3.41 -24.98
CA ALA A 202 9.80 -4.14 -26.03
C ALA A 202 8.87 -5.22 -25.45
N GLU A 203 9.35 -6.02 -24.49
CA GLU A 203 8.55 -7.05 -23.81
C GLU A 203 7.37 -6.42 -23.05
N ARG A 204 7.58 -5.30 -22.36
CA ARG A 204 6.50 -4.56 -21.68
C ARG A 204 5.45 -4.03 -22.68
N ALA A 205 5.88 -3.53 -23.83
CA ALA A 205 4.99 -3.04 -24.87
C ALA A 205 4.16 -4.19 -25.49
N GLU A 206 4.79 -5.35 -25.72
CA GLU A 206 4.11 -6.55 -26.21
C GLU A 206 3.09 -7.07 -25.19
N LEU A 207 3.49 -7.18 -23.92
CA LEU A 207 2.59 -7.59 -22.84
C LEU A 207 1.40 -6.65 -22.69
N ALA A 208 1.60 -5.34 -22.84
CA ALA A 208 0.53 -4.36 -22.83
C ALA A 208 -0.44 -4.54 -24.01
N ARG A 209 0.08 -4.82 -25.21
CA ARG A 209 -0.76 -5.14 -26.39
C ARG A 209 -1.58 -6.41 -26.18
N LEU A 210 -0.96 -7.48 -25.68
CA LEU A 210 -1.65 -8.74 -25.39
C LEU A 210 -2.76 -8.54 -24.35
N ARG A 211 -2.53 -7.76 -23.29
CA ARG A 211 -3.56 -7.43 -22.30
C ARG A 211 -4.72 -6.65 -22.92
N ALA A 212 -4.44 -5.64 -23.74
CA ALA A 212 -5.48 -4.87 -24.42
C ALA A 212 -6.31 -5.75 -25.37
N GLU A 213 -5.67 -6.67 -26.11
CA GLU A 213 -6.37 -7.62 -26.97
C GLU A 213 -7.25 -8.58 -26.16
N GLN A 214 -6.74 -9.10 -25.03
CA GLN A 214 -7.54 -9.96 -24.15
C GLN A 214 -8.74 -9.21 -23.56
N GLU A 215 -8.56 -7.98 -23.08
CA GLU A 215 -9.66 -7.15 -22.59
C GLU A 215 -10.70 -6.84 -23.68
N GLU A 216 -10.28 -6.68 -24.94
CA GLU A 216 -11.20 -6.51 -26.06
C GLU A 216 -11.95 -7.81 -26.37
N ARG A 217 -11.28 -8.96 -26.43
CA ARG A 217 -11.91 -10.27 -26.60
C ARG A 217 -12.89 -10.57 -25.47
N GLU A 218 -12.54 -10.28 -24.22
CA GLU A 218 -13.42 -10.45 -23.07
C GLU A 218 -14.65 -9.54 -23.15
N ARG A 219 -14.48 -8.29 -23.58
CA ARG A 219 -15.61 -7.37 -23.82
C ARG A 219 -16.52 -7.87 -24.93
N GLN A 220 -15.97 -8.34 -26.04
CA GLN A 220 -16.74 -8.92 -27.14
C GLN A 220 -17.49 -10.16 -26.69
N ALA A 221 -16.81 -11.10 -26.02
CA ALA A 221 -17.44 -12.31 -25.49
C ALA A 221 -18.52 -12.00 -24.43
N ALA A 222 -18.32 -10.98 -23.59
CA ALA A 222 -19.33 -10.53 -22.64
C ALA A 222 -20.55 -9.91 -23.34
N ALA A 223 -20.33 -9.12 -24.39
CA ALA A 223 -21.41 -8.56 -25.21
C ALA A 223 -22.20 -9.65 -25.94
N GLU A 224 -21.52 -10.64 -26.54
CA GLU A 224 -22.14 -11.79 -27.18
C GLU A 224 -22.95 -12.62 -26.18
N ARG A 225 -22.40 -12.91 -24.99
CA ARG A 225 -23.14 -13.61 -23.91
C ARG A 225 -24.38 -12.83 -23.50
N ALA A 226 -24.28 -11.51 -23.31
CA ALA A 226 -25.41 -10.68 -22.95
C ALA A 226 -26.48 -10.60 -24.05
N GLU A 227 -26.08 -10.62 -25.33
CA GLU A 227 -27.03 -10.70 -26.45
C GLU A 227 -27.70 -12.07 -26.53
N ALA A 228 -26.94 -13.16 -26.41
CA ALA A 228 -27.46 -14.52 -26.40
C ALA A 228 -28.44 -14.73 -25.23
N GLU A 229 -28.13 -14.23 -24.05
CA GLU A 229 -29.02 -14.29 -22.88
C GLU A 229 -30.30 -13.48 -23.10
N ARG A 230 -30.21 -12.28 -23.70
CA ARG A 230 -31.40 -11.49 -24.07
C ARG A 230 -32.28 -12.21 -25.08
N LYS A 231 -31.69 -12.82 -26.12
CA LYS A 231 -32.42 -13.63 -27.10
C LYS A 231 -33.09 -14.84 -26.45
N ALA A 232 -32.36 -15.60 -25.64
CA ALA A 232 -32.91 -16.76 -24.92
C ALA A 232 -33.98 -16.36 -23.90
N ARG A 233 -33.89 -15.18 -23.28
CA ARG A 233 -34.95 -14.66 -22.39
C ARG A 233 -36.19 -14.26 -23.19
N ALA A 234 -36.02 -13.56 -24.31
CA ALA A 234 -37.12 -13.19 -25.18
C ALA A 234 -37.84 -14.41 -25.78
N GLU A 235 -37.09 -15.45 -26.18
CA GLU A 235 -37.66 -16.71 -26.65
C GLU A 235 -38.45 -17.42 -25.55
N ARG A 236 -37.91 -17.52 -24.33
CA ARG A 236 -38.61 -18.11 -23.18
C ARG A 236 -39.88 -17.33 -22.83
N GLU A 237 -39.82 -16.01 -22.81
CA GLU A 237 -40.99 -15.15 -22.57
C GLU A 237 -42.05 -15.31 -23.68
N ALA A 238 -41.63 -15.40 -24.94
CA ALA A 238 -42.52 -15.63 -26.07
C ALA A 238 -43.17 -17.03 -26.01
N GLU A 239 -42.41 -18.07 -25.68
CA GLU A 239 -42.90 -19.44 -25.51
C GLU A 239 -43.87 -19.52 -24.32
N GLU A 240 -43.53 -18.92 -23.18
CA GLU A 240 -44.41 -18.87 -22.01
C GLU A 240 -45.71 -18.11 -22.32
N ALA A 241 -45.63 -16.99 -23.04
CA ALA A 241 -46.80 -16.25 -23.50
C ALA A 241 -47.68 -17.09 -24.44
N ARG A 242 -47.09 -17.84 -25.38
CA ARG A 242 -47.82 -18.76 -26.26
C ARG A 242 -48.50 -19.87 -25.46
N LEU A 243 -47.80 -20.49 -24.51
CA LEU A 243 -48.36 -21.56 -23.68
C LEU A 243 -49.48 -21.04 -22.77
N ARG A 244 -49.35 -19.82 -22.23
CA ARG A 244 -50.42 -19.15 -21.47
C ARG A 244 -51.63 -18.86 -22.35
N ALA A 245 -51.43 -18.36 -23.57
CA ALA A 245 -52.52 -18.12 -24.51
C ALA A 245 -53.22 -19.42 -24.92
N GLU A 246 -52.48 -20.50 -25.14
CA GLU A 246 -53.02 -21.82 -25.46
C GLU A 246 -53.83 -22.39 -24.29
N ARG A 247 -53.31 -22.31 -23.06
CA ARG A 247 -54.04 -22.71 -21.84
C ARG A 247 -55.32 -21.91 -21.64
N ALA A 248 -55.25 -20.59 -21.82
CA ALA A 248 -56.42 -19.73 -21.71
C ALA A 248 -57.48 -20.05 -22.78
N ALA A 249 -57.07 -20.34 -24.02
CA ALA A 249 -57.97 -20.76 -25.09
C ALA A 249 -58.60 -22.14 -24.81
N ALA A 250 -57.82 -23.11 -24.30
CA ALA A 250 -58.32 -24.42 -23.93
C ALA A 250 -59.30 -24.35 -22.74
N GLU A 251 -59.00 -23.53 -21.73
CA GLU A 251 -59.89 -23.30 -20.59
C GLU A 251 -61.18 -22.58 -21.00
N ALA A 252 -61.10 -21.58 -21.87
CA ALA A 252 -62.27 -20.92 -22.44
C ALA A 252 -63.15 -21.90 -23.24
N LYS A 253 -62.54 -22.80 -24.02
CA LYS A 253 -63.27 -23.83 -24.77
C LYS A 253 -63.95 -24.83 -23.83
N LEU A 254 -63.24 -25.32 -22.82
CA LEU A 254 -63.80 -26.23 -21.82
C LEU A 254 -64.94 -25.59 -21.03
N ARG A 255 -64.82 -24.30 -20.71
CA ARG A 255 -65.88 -23.53 -20.06
C ARG A 255 -67.09 -23.40 -20.96
N ALA A 256 -66.90 -23.06 -22.23
CA ALA A 256 -67.99 -22.99 -23.21
C ALA A 256 -68.69 -24.34 -23.40
N GLU A 257 -67.94 -25.45 -23.43
CA GLU A 257 -68.50 -26.81 -23.49
C GLU A 257 -69.30 -27.17 -22.24
N ARG A 258 -68.82 -26.79 -21.05
CA ARG A 258 -69.56 -26.97 -19.78
C ARG A 258 -70.83 -26.14 -19.72
N GLU A 259 -70.76 -24.86 -20.09
CA GLU A 259 -71.92 -23.97 -20.12
C GLU A 259 -72.96 -24.45 -21.15
N ALA A 260 -72.51 -24.95 -22.31
CA ALA A 260 -73.40 -25.57 -23.31
C ALA A 260 -74.05 -26.85 -22.79
N HIS A 261 -73.28 -27.73 -22.14
CA HIS A 261 -73.80 -28.97 -21.58
C HIS A 261 -74.77 -28.71 -20.41
N GLU A 262 -74.47 -27.76 -19.53
CA GLU A 262 -75.38 -27.35 -18.46
C GLU A 262 -76.68 -26.75 -19.01
N ALA A 263 -76.59 -25.91 -20.06
CA ALA A 263 -77.77 -25.36 -20.73
C ALA A 263 -78.63 -26.47 -21.37
N GLU A 264 -78.00 -27.48 -21.99
CA GLU A 264 -78.70 -28.63 -22.56
C GLU A 264 -79.38 -29.48 -21.48
N MET A 265 -78.67 -29.78 -20.39
CA MET A 265 -79.24 -30.51 -19.25
C MET A 265 -80.38 -29.74 -18.58
N GLN A 266 -80.30 -28.41 -18.51
CA GLN A 266 -81.36 -27.57 -17.99
C GLN A 266 -82.57 -27.56 -18.93
N ALA A 267 -82.36 -27.44 -20.24
CA ALA A 267 -83.44 -27.54 -21.22
C ALA A 267 -84.14 -28.90 -21.19
N GLN A 268 -83.39 -30.00 -21.01
CA GLN A 268 -83.96 -31.34 -20.82
C GLN A 268 -84.78 -31.43 -19.53
N ARG A 269 -84.31 -30.84 -18.43
CA ARG A 269 -85.06 -30.80 -17.16
C ARG A 269 -86.35 -30.00 -17.28
N ASP A 270 -86.29 -28.85 -17.94
CA ASP A 270 -87.46 -27.99 -18.16
C ASP A 270 -88.50 -28.68 -19.06
N GLU A 271 -88.05 -29.41 -20.09
CA GLU A 271 -88.92 -30.20 -20.97
C GLU A 271 -89.57 -31.37 -20.20
N ILE A 272 -88.79 -32.12 -19.40
CA ILE A 272 -89.32 -33.19 -18.55
C ILE A 272 -90.33 -32.62 -17.54
N ALA A 273 -90.06 -31.44 -16.95
CA ALA A 273 -90.97 -30.79 -16.02
C ALA A 273 -92.29 -30.37 -16.70
N ARG A 274 -92.24 -29.88 -17.95
CA ARG A 274 -93.45 -29.58 -18.74
C ARG A 274 -94.27 -30.83 -19.01
N GLN A 275 -93.62 -31.90 -19.48
CA GLN A 275 -94.29 -33.18 -19.75
C GLN A 275 -94.93 -33.77 -18.49
N GLN A 276 -94.26 -33.69 -17.34
CA GLN A 276 -94.82 -34.12 -16.06
C GLN A 276 -96.00 -33.26 -15.59
N ALA A 277 -95.94 -31.94 -15.79
CA ALA A 277 -97.04 -31.04 -15.46
C ALA A 277 -98.27 -31.28 -16.34
N GLU A 278 -98.08 -31.55 -17.63
CA GLU A 278 -99.16 -31.88 -18.58
C GLU A 278 -99.83 -33.21 -18.24
N LEU A 279 -99.03 -34.26 -17.98
CA LEU A 279 -99.52 -35.56 -17.49
C LEU A 279 -100.26 -35.44 -16.15
N ALA A 280 -99.79 -34.60 -15.23
CA ALA A 280 -100.46 -34.38 -13.94
C ALA A 280 -101.79 -33.62 -14.11
N ALA A 281 -101.85 -32.65 -15.02
CA ALA A 281 -103.08 -31.92 -15.34
C ALA A 281 -104.13 -32.83 -15.99
N GLU A 282 -103.70 -33.74 -16.87
CA GLU A 282 -104.58 -34.70 -17.53
C GLU A 282 -105.11 -35.77 -16.56
N ARG A 283 -104.26 -36.27 -15.66
CA ARG A 283 -104.72 -37.16 -14.57
C ARG A 283 -105.73 -36.50 -13.64
N ARG A 284 -105.53 -35.23 -13.27
CA ARG A 284 -106.50 -34.48 -12.46
C ARG A 284 -107.85 -34.34 -13.16
N ARG A 285 -107.87 -34.04 -14.46
CA ARG A 285 -109.11 -33.96 -15.24
C ARG A 285 -109.84 -35.31 -15.28
N GLN A 286 -109.10 -36.40 -15.48
CA GLN A 286 -109.70 -37.75 -15.50
C GLN A 286 -110.23 -38.17 -14.11
N GLU A 287 -109.54 -37.81 -13.02
CA GLU A 287 -110.01 -38.08 -11.65
C GLU A 287 -111.25 -37.25 -11.28
N GLU A 288 -111.32 -35.99 -11.70
CA GLU A 288 -112.50 -35.14 -11.50
C GLU A 288 -113.72 -35.64 -12.28
N GLU A 289 -113.53 -36.09 -13.52
CA GLU A 289 -114.61 -36.64 -14.36
C GLU A 289 -115.10 -38.00 -13.84
N ALA A 290 -114.20 -38.86 -13.39
CA ALA A 290 -114.55 -40.14 -12.75
C ALA A 290 -115.25 -39.96 -11.40
N SER A 291 -114.85 -38.95 -10.62
CA SER A 291 -115.47 -38.55 -9.35
C SER A 291 -116.91 -38.05 -9.55
N ALA A 292 -117.14 -37.21 -10.56
CA ALA A 292 -118.47 -36.70 -10.89
C ALA A 292 -119.42 -37.83 -11.36
N LYS A 293 -118.91 -38.78 -12.16
CA LYS A 293 -119.71 -39.89 -12.67
C LYS A 293 -120.13 -40.88 -11.57
N ARG A 294 -119.24 -41.20 -10.62
CA ARG A 294 -119.57 -42.06 -9.47
C ARG A 294 -120.63 -41.45 -8.55
N ARG A 295 -120.58 -40.13 -8.32
CA ARG A 295 -121.59 -39.44 -7.50
C ARG A 295 -122.98 -39.45 -8.15
N ALA A 296 -123.04 -39.31 -9.48
CA ALA A 296 -124.30 -39.38 -10.21
C ALA A 296 -124.91 -40.81 -10.22
N GLU A 297 -124.07 -41.84 -10.33
CA GLU A 297 -124.51 -43.25 -10.30
C GLU A 297 -124.97 -43.70 -8.90
N GLU A 298 -124.30 -43.27 -7.82
CA GLU A 298 -124.72 -43.57 -6.44
C GLU A 298 -126.06 -42.92 -6.06
N GLU A 299 -126.34 -41.71 -6.55
CA GLU A 299 -127.61 -41.03 -6.27
C GLU A 299 -128.79 -41.66 -7.04
N ALA A 300 -128.55 -42.12 -8.26
CA ALA A 300 -129.53 -42.87 -9.06
C ALA A 300 -129.83 -44.25 -8.45
N ALA A 301 -128.81 -44.95 -7.95
CA ALA A 301 -128.96 -46.26 -7.32
C ALA A 301 -129.74 -46.20 -5.99
N ARG A 302 -129.56 -45.14 -5.18
CA ARG A 302 -130.33 -44.94 -3.94
C ARG A 302 -131.83 -44.71 -4.21
N LYS A 303 -132.16 -43.87 -5.19
CA LYS A 303 -133.56 -43.57 -5.54
C LYS A 303 -134.30 -44.81 -6.07
N GLU A 304 -133.61 -45.68 -6.81
CA GLU A 304 -134.20 -46.92 -7.32
C GLU A 304 -134.34 -48.00 -6.23
N ALA A 305 -133.38 -48.10 -5.30
CA ALA A 305 -133.44 -49.05 -4.19
C ALA A 305 -134.60 -48.74 -3.22
N ASP A 306 -134.89 -47.47 -2.94
CA ASP A 306 -136.00 -47.08 -2.07
C ASP A 306 -137.37 -47.37 -2.72
N ARG A 307 -137.48 -47.23 -4.04
CA ARG A 307 -138.72 -47.54 -4.78
C ARG A 307 -139.02 -49.04 -4.78
N ILE A 308 -138.00 -49.87 -4.98
CA ILE A 308 -138.13 -51.34 -4.99
C ILE A 308 -138.47 -51.89 -3.59
N ARG A 309 -137.99 -51.25 -2.52
CA ARG A 309 -138.28 -51.67 -1.14
C ARG A 309 -139.73 -51.38 -0.75
N ALA A 310 -140.24 -50.20 -1.08
CA ALA A 310 -141.64 -49.84 -0.84
C ALA A 310 -142.63 -50.74 -1.60
N GLU A 311 -142.29 -51.16 -2.82
CA GLU A 311 -143.15 -52.04 -3.62
C GLU A 311 -143.17 -53.50 -3.10
N LYS A 312 -142.06 -53.98 -2.55
CA LYS A 312 -141.97 -55.32 -1.96
C LYS A 312 -142.70 -55.42 -0.62
N ASP A 313 -142.62 -54.39 0.23
CA ASP A 313 -143.28 -54.40 1.54
C ASP A 313 -144.81 -54.33 1.43
N ALA A 314 -145.34 -53.63 0.42
CA ALA A 314 -146.78 -53.61 0.13
C ALA A 314 -147.31 -54.97 -0.36
N LYS A 315 -146.56 -55.69 -1.21
CA LYS A 315 -146.94 -57.02 -1.72
C LYS A 315 -146.93 -58.10 -0.62
N ILE A 316 -145.98 -58.04 0.31
CA ILE A 316 -145.88 -59.02 1.41
C ILE A 316 -147.02 -58.85 2.43
N ALA A 317 -147.46 -57.62 2.70
CA ALA A 317 -148.58 -57.36 3.59
C ALA A 317 -149.93 -57.83 3.03
N GLU A 318 -150.13 -57.70 1.71
CA GLU A 318 -151.37 -58.15 1.05
C GLU A 318 -151.45 -59.68 0.91
N GLN A 319 -150.30 -60.34 0.73
CA GLN A 319 -150.22 -61.80 0.62
C GLN A 319 -150.50 -62.52 1.95
N LYS A 320 -149.96 -62.01 3.08
CA LYS A 320 -150.24 -62.56 4.41
C LYS A 320 -151.71 -62.43 4.84
N ARG A 321 -152.39 -61.37 4.40
CA ARG A 321 -153.81 -61.16 4.70
C ARG A 321 -154.70 -62.19 3.99
N ARG A 322 -154.39 -62.50 2.72
CA ARG A 322 -155.10 -63.53 1.94
C ARG A 322 -154.84 -64.96 2.43
N GLU A 323 -153.61 -65.26 2.87
CA GLU A 323 -153.27 -66.58 3.42
C GLU A 323 -153.96 -66.85 4.77
N HIS A 324 -154.15 -65.81 5.61
CA HIS A 324 -154.89 -65.95 6.86
C HIS A 324 -156.39 -66.20 6.63
N GLU A 325 -157.01 -65.49 5.68
CA GLU A 325 -158.41 -65.69 5.32
C GLU A 325 -158.67 -67.08 4.71
N GLN A 326 -157.76 -67.59 3.87
CA GLN A 326 -157.88 -68.95 3.31
C GLN A 326 -157.73 -70.09 4.33
N PHE A 327 -156.91 -69.91 5.38
CA PHE A 327 -156.71 -70.93 6.41
C PHE A 327 -157.94 -71.12 7.30
N VAL A 328 -158.70 -70.05 7.56
CA VAL A 328 -159.94 -70.12 8.36
C VAL A 328 -161.07 -70.82 7.61
N GLU A 329 -161.12 -70.68 6.28
CA GLU A 329 -162.25 -71.19 5.47
C GLU A 329 -162.10 -72.67 5.05
N ASN A 330 -160.87 -73.15 4.85
CA ASN A 330 -160.60 -74.51 4.32
C ASN A 330 -159.62 -75.34 5.19
N GLY A 331 -159.26 -74.87 6.37
CA GLY A 331 -158.37 -75.58 7.28
C GLY A 331 -159.06 -76.77 7.98
N PRO A 332 -158.33 -77.87 8.26
CA PRO A 332 -158.88 -78.97 9.04
C PRO A 332 -159.32 -78.49 10.41
N SER A 333 -160.46 -79.01 10.90
CA SER A 333 -160.95 -78.64 12.23
C SER A 333 -159.97 -79.14 13.30
N ALA A 334 -160.02 -78.53 14.49
CA ALA A 334 -159.15 -78.94 15.59
C ALA A 334 -159.29 -80.43 15.92
N ASP A 335 -160.48 -81.01 15.72
CA ASP A 335 -160.73 -82.44 15.91
C ASP A 335 -160.09 -83.31 14.81
N ASP A 336 -160.07 -82.85 13.56
CA ASP A 336 -159.43 -83.58 12.45
C ASP A 336 -157.91 -83.71 12.66
N ILE A 337 -157.29 -82.64 13.17
CA ILE A 337 -155.86 -82.60 13.46
C ILE A 337 -155.53 -83.57 14.62
N VAL A 338 -156.39 -83.63 15.63
CA VAL A 338 -156.22 -84.55 16.76
C VAL A 338 -156.37 -86.00 16.33
N ASP A 339 -157.33 -86.30 15.45
CA ASP A 339 -157.57 -87.67 14.97
C ASP A 339 -156.43 -88.19 14.10
N VAL A 340 -155.86 -87.37 13.21
CA VAL A 340 -154.69 -87.76 12.40
C VAL A 340 -153.45 -87.98 13.26
N LEU A 341 -153.20 -87.10 14.23
CA LEU A 341 -152.06 -87.26 15.15
C LEU A 341 -152.24 -88.47 16.08
N ALA A 342 -153.47 -88.78 16.48
CA ALA A 342 -153.77 -89.95 17.31
C ALA A 342 -153.53 -91.25 16.52
N ALA A 343 -153.97 -91.29 15.27
CA ALA A 343 -153.71 -92.42 14.37
C ALA A 343 -152.22 -92.56 14.02
N HIS A 344 -151.50 -91.45 13.82
CA HIS A 344 -150.10 -91.48 13.37
C HIS A 344 -149.12 -91.94 14.45
N TYR A 345 -149.37 -91.56 15.70
CA TYR A 345 -148.52 -91.94 16.83
C TYR A 345 -149.05 -93.17 17.59
N ASP A 346 -150.15 -93.76 17.11
CA ASP A 346 -150.83 -94.91 17.71
C ASP A 346 -151.11 -94.71 19.21
N VAL A 347 -151.66 -93.55 19.55
CA VAL A 347 -151.99 -93.16 20.91
C VAL A 347 -153.43 -92.70 21.00
N GLU A 348 -154.08 -92.95 22.14
CA GLU A 348 -155.43 -92.41 22.37
C GLU A 348 -155.43 -90.87 22.31
N ARG A 349 -156.52 -90.29 21.76
CA ARG A 349 -156.73 -88.84 21.60
C ARG A 349 -156.30 -87.98 22.79
N LYS A 350 -156.49 -88.47 24.02
CA LYS A 350 -156.11 -87.78 25.25
C LYS A 350 -154.61 -87.45 25.35
N HIS A 351 -153.75 -88.25 24.73
CA HIS A 351 -152.29 -88.02 24.74
C HIS A 351 -151.90 -86.93 23.74
N VAL A 352 -152.53 -86.91 22.56
CA VAL A 352 -152.34 -85.84 21.56
C VAL A 352 -152.81 -84.50 22.09
N PHE A 353 -153.98 -84.46 22.75
CA PHE A 353 -154.44 -83.26 23.45
C PHE A 353 -153.42 -82.78 24.49
N ARG A 354 -152.79 -83.72 25.23
CA ARG A 354 -151.77 -83.38 26.23
C ARG A 354 -150.48 -82.84 25.63
N TRP A 355 -150.11 -83.27 24.42
CA TRP A 355 -148.98 -82.70 23.69
C TRP A 355 -149.28 -81.29 23.19
N LEU A 356 -150.49 -81.07 22.65
CA LEU A 356 -150.90 -79.78 22.13
C LEU A 356 -151.05 -78.72 23.25
N LEU A 357 -151.55 -79.10 24.43
CA LEU A 357 -151.60 -78.24 25.61
C LEU A 357 -150.21 -77.82 26.14
N ASN A 358 -149.19 -78.68 26.00
CA ASN A 358 -147.83 -78.37 26.41
C ASN A 358 -147.08 -77.47 25.42
N LEU A 359 -147.53 -77.38 24.16
CA LEU A 359 -146.92 -76.53 23.13
C LEU A 359 -147.39 -75.06 23.22
N THR A 360 -148.57 -74.82 23.79
CA THR A 360 -149.18 -73.48 23.84
C THR A 360 -148.60 -72.55 24.90
N THR A 361 -147.71 -72.99 25.79
CA THR A 361 -147.28 -72.16 26.93
C THR A 361 -146.11 -71.21 26.72
N GLU A 362 -145.29 -71.29 25.67
CA GLU A 362 -144.09 -70.41 25.61
C GLU A 362 -143.70 -69.87 24.22
N THR A 363 -144.66 -69.32 23.46
CA THR A 363 -144.34 -68.38 22.36
C THR A 363 -145.20 -67.13 22.43
N SER A 364 -144.63 -66.04 22.97
CA SER A 364 -145.15 -64.68 22.85
C SER A 364 -143.98 -63.70 22.66
N PRO A 365 -143.82 -63.06 21.49
CA PRO A 365 -142.81 -62.03 21.26
C PRO A 365 -143.39 -60.61 21.14
N ALA A 366 -142.55 -59.62 21.46
CA ALA A 366 -142.75 -58.17 21.29
C ALA A 366 -142.38 -57.68 19.89
#